data_AF-A0AAN9QW20-F1
#
_entry.id   AF-A0AAN9QW20-F1
#
_cell.length_a   1.000
_cell.length_b   1.000
_cell.length_c   1.000
_cell.angle_alpha   90.00
_cell.angle_beta   90.00
_cell.angle_gamma   90.00
#
_symmetry.space_group_name_H-M   'P 1'
#
loop_
_entity.id
_entity.type
_entity.pdbx_description
1 polymer ?
#
loop_
_entity_poly.entity_id
_entity_poly.type
_entity_poly.pdbx_seq_one_letter_code
_entity_poly.pdbx_strand_id
1 'polypeptide(L)'
;MFAHQCARLSPSDPSPLRYQRVLSPSSGRHPNLNLSRLSPTCGEKNLPESPTSVHNKEGKKTERVLLCGVVKMVSGSGICAKRVVVDARHHMLGRLASIVAKELLNGQKVVVVRCEEICISGGLVRQKMKYMRFLRKRMNTKPSHGPIHFRAPSKIFWRTVRGMIPHKTKRGEAALARLKVYEGIPPPYDKTKRMVVPDALKVLRLQKGHKFCLLGRLSSEVGWNYYDIIRELEKKRKEKAQLVYERKKQLSKLRVKAEKVADEKLGSQLDILAPVKY
;
A
#
# COMPACT_ATOMS: atom_id res chain seq x y z
N MET A 1 20.00 48.80 -47.14
CA MET A 1 21.41 49.09 -47.46
C MET A 1 22.08 49.66 -46.21
N PHE A 2 23.19 49.05 -45.78
CA PHE A 2 24.18 49.47 -44.76
C PHE A 2 23.64 49.75 -43.34
N ALA A 3 23.76 48.85 -42.35
CA ALA A 3 24.98 48.35 -41.69
C ALA A 3 25.90 49.48 -41.19
N HIS A 4 25.87 49.75 -39.88
CA HIS A 4 27.05 50.20 -39.15
C HIS A 4 27.02 49.72 -37.69
N GLN A 5 28.05 48.93 -37.37
CA GLN A 5 28.47 48.51 -36.05
C GLN A 5 28.86 49.70 -35.17
N CYS A 6 28.59 49.59 -33.87
CA CYS A 6 29.43 50.19 -32.85
C CYS A 6 29.44 49.30 -31.61
N ALA A 7 30.60 48.68 -31.38
CA ALA A 7 30.93 47.90 -30.20
C ALA A 7 31.36 48.80 -29.05
N ARG A 8 30.84 48.56 -27.82
CA ARG A 8 31.46 48.94 -26.54
C ARG A 8 31.08 47.85 -25.52
N LEU A 9 31.98 46.92 -25.24
CA LEU A 9 32.87 46.91 -24.06
C LEU A 9 32.10 46.81 -22.73
N SER A 10 32.14 45.59 -22.17
CA SER A 10 31.82 45.19 -20.81
C SER A 10 32.71 45.85 -19.75
N PRO A 11 32.19 46.06 -18.54
CA PRO A 11 33.00 45.89 -17.35
C PRO A 11 32.36 44.92 -16.33
N SER A 12 33.11 43.83 -16.09
CA SER A 12 33.51 43.30 -14.79
C SER A 12 32.46 43.10 -13.68
N ASP A 13 32.26 41.82 -13.37
CA ASP A 13 31.73 41.26 -12.13
C ASP A 13 32.41 41.80 -10.86
N PRO A 14 31.67 42.07 -9.77
CA PRO A 14 32.21 42.07 -8.42
C PRO A 14 32.06 40.69 -7.77
N SER A 15 33.22 40.11 -7.45
CA SER A 15 33.44 38.88 -6.68
C SER A 15 32.70 38.80 -5.33
N PRO A 16 32.28 37.59 -4.89
CA PRO A 16 31.62 37.38 -3.61
C PRO A 16 32.62 37.40 -2.45
N LEU A 17 32.34 38.25 -1.46
CA LEU A 17 33.08 38.32 -0.21
C LEU A 17 32.99 37.00 0.57
N ARG A 18 34.19 36.51 0.84
CA ARG A 18 34.61 35.29 1.51
C ARG A 18 34.32 35.41 3.00
N TYR A 19 33.25 34.80 3.51
CA TYR A 19 33.09 34.61 4.96
C TYR A 19 33.82 33.33 5.37
N GLN A 20 35.11 33.47 5.67
CA GLN A 20 35.90 32.43 6.33
C GLN A 20 35.44 32.30 7.78
N ARG A 21 34.72 31.22 8.10
CA ARG A 21 34.53 30.79 9.48
C ARG A 21 35.71 29.88 9.84
N VAL A 22 36.55 30.41 10.71
CA VAL A 22 37.71 29.77 11.35
C VAL A 22 37.24 28.50 12.08
N LEU A 23 37.84 27.37 11.73
CA LEU A 23 37.80 26.13 12.53
C LEU A 23 39.25 25.79 12.88
N SER A 24 39.60 25.98 14.14
CA SER A 24 40.85 25.49 14.75
C SER A 24 40.66 24.05 15.27
N PRO A 25 41.62 23.14 15.07
CA PRO A 25 41.55 21.77 15.56
C PRO A 25 42.18 21.67 16.95
N SER A 26 41.41 21.21 17.95
CA SER A 26 41.95 20.83 19.26
C SER A 26 41.90 19.31 19.44
N SER A 27 43.09 18.72 19.40
CA SER A 27 43.55 17.45 19.97
C SER A 27 42.73 16.85 21.13
N GLY A 28 42.49 15.53 21.10
CA GLY A 28 42.00 14.83 22.29
C GLY A 28 41.59 13.35 22.11
N ARG A 29 42.58 12.46 21.95
CA ARG A 29 42.66 11.08 22.47
C ARG A 29 41.47 10.11 22.35
N HIS A 30 41.65 9.13 21.45
CA HIS A 30 41.15 7.76 21.60
C HIS A 30 42.00 6.97 22.62
N PRO A 31 41.42 5.95 23.29
CA PRO A 31 42.16 4.74 23.61
C PRO A 31 41.67 3.55 22.77
N ASN A 32 42.67 2.88 22.20
CA ASN A 32 42.61 1.60 21.53
C ASN A 32 42.07 0.50 22.44
N LEU A 33 41.17 -0.35 21.92
CA LEU A 33 41.13 -1.76 22.31
C LEU A 33 41.08 -2.62 21.04
N ASN A 34 42.02 -3.57 21.03
CA ASN A 34 42.49 -4.32 19.89
C ASN A 34 41.49 -5.35 19.35
N LEU A 35 41.62 -5.56 18.04
CA LEU A 35 41.23 -6.73 17.27
C LEU A 35 41.76 -8.04 17.89
N SER A 36 40.89 -9.05 17.99
CA SER A 36 41.18 -10.42 17.58
C SER A 36 39.84 -11.18 17.47
N ARG A 37 39.41 -11.54 16.26
CA ARG A 37 39.68 -12.80 15.53
C ARG A 37 38.56 -13.83 15.81
N LEU A 38 38.17 -14.54 14.73
CA LEU A 38 37.35 -15.77 14.68
C LEU A 38 35.85 -15.63 14.34
N SER A 39 35.55 -15.62 13.04
CA SER A 39 34.69 -16.66 12.44
C SER A 39 35.64 -17.79 11.94
N PRO A 40 35.27 -19.09 11.86
CA PRO A 40 34.08 -19.58 11.15
C PRO A 40 33.39 -20.80 11.80
N THR A 41 32.22 -21.19 11.27
CA THR A 41 31.83 -22.54 10.82
C THR A 41 30.35 -22.86 11.03
N CYS A 42 29.82 -23.51 10.00
CA CYS A 42 28.50 -24.12 9.86
C CYS A 42 28.13 -25.02 11.05
N GLY A 43 26.82 -25.14 11.28
CA GLY A 43 26.27 -26.17 12.16
C GLY A 43 24.75 -26.17 12.11
N GLU A 44 24.18 -26.83 11.11
CA GLU A 44 22.84 -27.41 11.20
C GLU A 44 22.72 -28.19 12.51
N LYS A 45 21.74 -27.86 13.34
CA LYS A 45 21.21 -28.79 14.34
C LYS A 45 19.69 -28.80 14.26
N ASN A 46 19.22 -29.88 13.70
CA ASN A 46 17.86 -30.37 13.71
C ASN A 46 17.45 -30.86 15.11
N LEU A 47 16.13 -30.90 15.29
CA LEU A 47 15.29 -31.69 16.23
C LEU A 47 15.05 -31.19 17.68
N PRO A 48 13.92 -31.59 18.33
CA PRO A 48 12.79 -32.38 17.82
C PRO A 48 11.37 -31.81 18.11
N GLU A 49 10.40 -32.37 17.39
CA GLU A 49 8.96 -32.23 17.62
C GLU A 49 8.42 -33.24 18.66
N SER A 50 7.41 -32.79 19.42
CA SER A 50 6.26 -33.53 20.02
C SER A 50 6.44 -34.28 21.36
N PRO A 51 5.35 -34.68 22.06
CA PRO A 51 4.11 -33.94 22.39
C PRO A 51 3.77 -34.04 23.90
N THR A 52 3.03 -33.08 24.47
CA THR A 52 2.28 -33.34 25.71
C THR A 52 0.83 -32.90 25.58
N SER A 53 -0.04 -33.91 25.73
CA SER A 53 -1.49 -33.83 25.76
C SER A 53 -1.98 -33.15 27.03
N VAL A 54 -2.80 -32.11 26.89
CA VAL A 54 -3.74 -31.73 27.96
C VAL A 54 -5.11 -31.61 27.32
N HIS A 55 -5.96 -32.60 27.61
CA HIS A 55 -7.38 -32.51 27.38
C HIS A 55 -7.96 -31.40 28.26
N ASN A 56 -8.63 -30.43 27.64
CA ASN A 56 -9.76 -29.81 28.32
C ASN A 56 -10.89 -29.51 27.34
N LYS A 57 -12.08 -29.95 27.76
CA LYS A 57 -13.35 -29.94 27.06
C LYS A 57 -13.85 -28.49 27.02
N GLU A 58 -14.13 -27.97 25.83
CA GLU A 58 -15.24 -27.02 25.59
C GLU A 58 -15.35 -26.70 24.09
N GLY A 59 -16.42 -27.19 23.48
CA GLY A 59 -16.72 -26.99 22.07
C GLY A 59 -17.09 -25.55 21.77
N LYS A 60 -16.16 -24.80 21.18
CA LYS A 60 -16.47 -23.62 20.37
C LYS A 60 -15.81 -23.80 19.00
N LYS A 61 -16.64 -24.09 18.00
CA LYS A 61 -16.29 -24.06 16.57
C LYS A 61 -15.49 -22.78 16.29
N THR A 62 -14.19 -22.92 16.18
CA THR A 62 -13.35 -21.90 15.55
C THR A 62 -13.76 -21.90 14.08
N GLU A 63 -14.45 -20.83 13.67
CA GLU A 63 -14.69 -20.54 12.26
C GLU A 63 -13.36 -20.63 11.52
N ARG A 64 -13.20 -21.70 10.75
CA ARG A 64 -12.20 -21.77 9.68
C ARG A 64 -12.50 -20.59 8.77
N VAL A 65 -11.74 -19.51 8.96
CA VAL A 65 -11.59 -18.47 7.95
C VAL A 65 -11.04 -19.18 6.72
N LEU A 66 -11.94 -19.49 5.78
CA LEU A 66 -11.57 -19.93 4.44
C LEU A 66 -10.52 -18.95 3.94
N LEU A 67 -9.29 -19.44 3.80
CA LEU A 67 -8.16 -18.79 3.17
C LEU A 67 -8.54 -18.48 1.73
N CYS A 68 -9.29 -17.41 1.53
CA CYS A 68 -9.51 -16.82 0.24
C CYS A 68 -8.19 -16.13 -0.14
N GLY A 69 -7.34 -16.87 -0.84
CA GLY A 69 -6.19 -16.36 -1.58
C GLY A 69 -5.18 -15.58 -0.75
N VAL A 70 -4.53 -16.23 0.23
CA VAL A 70 -3.18 -15.82 0.61
C VAL A 70 -2.24 -16.33 -0.48
N VAL A 71 -2.28 -15.68 -1.64
CA VAL A 71 -1.08 -15.64 -2.47
C VAL A 71 -0.11 -14.86 -1.60
N LYS A 72 0.94 -15.53 -1.08
CA LYS A 72 2.15 -14.84 -0.65
C LYS A 72 2.34 -13.69 -1.67
N MET A 73 2.59 -12.47 -1.23
CA MET A 73 3.42 -11.61 -2.07
C MET A 73 4.79 -12.28 -2.08
N VAL A 74 4.89 -13.42 -2.79
CA VAL A 74 6.14 -13.84 -3.38
C VAL A 74 6.57 -12.62 -4.14
N SER A 75 7.83 -12.27 -3.98
CA SER A 75 8.64 -11.44 -4.86
C SER A 75 8.58 -11.91 -6.32
N GLY A 76 7.37 -12.02 -6.88
CA GLY A 76 7.03 -12.14 -8.30
C GLY A 76 6.37 -10.85 -8.80
N SER A 77 6.31 -9.80 -7.97
CA SER A 77 6.09 -8.43 -8.40
C SER A 77 7.39 -7.83 -8.93
N GLY A 78 7.90 -8.41 -10.01
CA GLY A 78 8.68 -7.61 -10.96
C GLY A 78 7.80 -6.49 -11.52
N ILE A 79 8.42 -5.53 -12.22
CA ILE A 79 7.71 -4.47 -12.96
C ILE A 79 6.64 -5.13 -13.83
N CYS A 80 5.37 -5.04 -13.43
CA CYS A 80 4.28 -5.62 -14.20
C CYS A 80 3.81 -4.55 -15.19
N ALA A 81 3.92 -4.81 -16.49
CA ALA A 81 3.36 -3.92 -17.52
C ALA A 81 1.85 -3.63 -17.29
N LYS A 82 1.15 -4.55 -16.60
CA LYS A 82 -0.27 -4.48 -16.27
C LYS A 82 -0.54 -3.67 -15.00
N ARG A 83 -1.60 -2.85 -15.05
CA ARG A 83 -2.12 -2.07 -13.91
C ARG A 83 -2.50 -2.99 -12.74
N VAL A 84 -1.97 -2.73 -11.55
CA VAL A 84 -2.26 -3.47 -10.32
C VAL A 84 -3.40 -2.77 -9.57
N VAL A 85 -4.46 -3.51 -9.28
CA VAL A 85 -5.59 -3.02 -8.48
C VAL A 85 -5.49 -3.57 -7.07
N VAL A 86 -5.42 -2.68 -6.07
CA VAL A 86 -5.26 -3.03 -4.66
C VAL A 86 -6.56 -2.73 -3.92
N ASP A 87 -7.11 -3.72 -3.22
CA ASP A 87 -8.22 -3.53 -2.27
C ASP A 87 -7.65 -3.00 -0.96
N ALA A 88 -8.10 -1.82 -0.53
CA ALA A 88 -7.61 -1.16 0.68
C ALA A 88 -8.42 -1.47 1.94
N ARG A 89 -9.41 -2.38 1.85
CA ARG A 89 -10.22 -2.77 3.02
C ARG A 89 -9.36 -3.33 4.14
N HIS A 90 -9.52 -2.74 5.32
CA HIS A 90 -8.83 -3.17 6.54
C HIS A 90 -7.31 -3.17 6.43
N HIS A 91 -6.74 -2.33 5.57
CA HIS A 91 -5.31 -2.05 5.56
C HIS A 91 -4.95 -0.92 6.51
N MET A 92 -3.75 -0.95 7.06
CA MET A 92 -3.18 0.12 7.87
C MET A 92 -2.68 1.23 6.96
N LEU A 93 -3.25 2.44 7.09
CA LEU A 93 -3.03 3.59 6.20
C LEU A 93 -1.55 3.82 5.83
N GLY A 94 -0.69 3.94 6.84
CA GLY A 94 0.73 4.25 6.63
C GLY A 94 1.53 3.08 6.03
N ARG A 95 1.24 1.84 6.43
CA ARG A 95 1.93 0.66 5.90
C ARG A 95 1.60 0.44 4.43
N LEU A 96 0.31 0.55 4.09
CA LEU A 96 -0.14 0.47 2.70
C LEU A 96 0.49 1.59 1.85
N ALA A 97 0.48 2.82 2.35
CA ALA A 97 1.06 3.96 1.63
C ALA A 97 2.56 3.79 1.36
N SER A 98 3.32 3.24 2.30
CA SER A 98 4.77 3.02 2.14
C SER A 98 5.08 2.03 1.01
N ILE A 99 4.37 0.89 0.99
CA ILE A 99 4.55 -0.15 -0.04
C ILE A 99 4.12 0.42 -1.39
N VAL A 100 2.96 1.07 -1.46
CA VAL A 100 2.48 1.71 -2.70
C VAL A 100 3.46 2.78 -3.20
N ALA A 101 4.04 3.60 -2.32
CA ALA A 101 5.02 4.61 -2.71
C ALA A 101 6.26 3.99 -3.36
N LYS A 102 6.77 2.87 -2.82
CA LYS A 102 7.91 2.17 -3.40
C LYS A 102 7.59 1.58 -4.77
N GLU A 103 6.43 0.94 -4.92
CA GLU A 103 5.97 0.39 -6.20
C GLU A 103 5.80 1.47 -7.28
N LEU A 104 5.28 2.64 -6.93
CA LEU A 104 5.15 3.77 -7.86
C LEU A 104 6.51 4.27 -8.35
N LEU A 105 7.53 4.31 -7.48
CA LEU A 105 8.90 4.69 -7.82
C LEU A 105 9.62 3.64 -8.67
N ASN A 106 9.25 2.36 -8.51
CA ASN A 106 9.73 1.25 -9.34
C ASN A 106 9.11 1.26 -10.75
N GLY A 107 8.09 2.09 -11.00
CA GLY A 107 7.44 2.19 -12.32
C GLY A 107 6.03 1.61 -12.39
N GLN A 108 5.54 0.99 -11.31
CA GLN A 108 4.27 0.29 -11.32
C GLN A 108 3.08 1.26 -11.42
N LYS A 109 2.07 0.90 -12.23
CA LYS A 109 0.78 1.60 -12.28
C LYS A 109 -0.16 0.97 -11.26
N VAL A 110 -0.45 1.69 -10.17
CA VAL A 110 -1.24 1.18 -9.04
C VAL A 110 -2.56 1.93 -8.93
N VAL A 111 -3.65 1.17 -8.79
CA VAL A 111 -4.97 1.69 -8.47
C VAL A 111 -5.40 1.17 -7.12
N VAL A 112 -5.66 2.07 -6.17
CA VAL A 112 -6.15 1.73 -4.85
C VAL A 112 -7.65 2.01 -4.80
N VAL A 113 -8.43 1.00 -4.44
CA VAL A 113 -9.89 1.08 -4.33
C VAL A 113 -10.33 0.89 -2.88
N ARG A 114 -11.54 1.36 -2.54
CA ARG A 114 -12.14 1.28 -1.20
C ARG A 114 -11.36 2.01 -0.10
N CYS A 115 -10.94 3.23 -0.39
CA CYS A 115 -10.15 4.03 0.55
C CYS A 115 -10.92 4.38 1.83
N GLU A 116 -12.25 4.39 1.80
CA GLU A 116 -13.12 4.58 2.95
C GLU A 116 -12.99 3.48 4.01
N GLU A 117 -12.59 2.27 3.61
CA GLU A 117 -12.43 1.12 4.52
C GLU A 117 -10.98 0.94 5.04
N ILE A 118 -10.10 1.90 4.74
CA ILE A 118 -8.74 1.92 5.30
C ILE A 118 -8.81 2.16 6.80
N CYS A 119 -7.94 1.47 7.55
CA CYS A 119 -7.84 1.58 9.00
C CYS A 119 -6.66 2.47 9.42
N ILE A 120 -6.87 3.22 10.50
CA ILE A 120 -5.81 3.88 11.25
C ILE A 120 -5.86 3.35 12.68
N SER A 121 -4.70 3.00 13.25
CA SER A 121 -4.59 2.60 14.66
C SER A 121 -4.99 3.76 15.58
N GLY A 122 -5.63 3.43 16.70
CA GLY A 122 -6.12 4.39 17.68
C GLY A 122 -7.62 4.63 17.56
N GLY A 123 -8.23 5.04 18.68
CA GLY A 123 -9.65 5.36 18.73
C GLY A 123 -10.02 6.59 17.90
N LEU A 124 -11.29 6.66 17.50
CA LEU A 124 -11.86 7.72 16.66
C LEU A 124 -11.58 9.13 17.19
N VAL A 125 -11.78 9.37 18.49
CA VAL A 125 -11.57 10.68 19.13
C VAL A 125 -10.11 11.16 18.96
N ARG A 126 -9.13 10.29 19.23
CA ARG A 126 -7.70 10.61 19.08
C ARG A 126 -7.37 10.98 17.64
N GLN A 127 -7.87 10.18 16.69
CA GLN A 127 -7.59 10.40 15.26
C GLN A 127 -8.29 11.64 14.73
N LYS A 128 -9.51 11.92 15.20
CA LYS A 128 -10.25 13.16 14.92
C LYS A 128 -9.51 14.38 15.45
N MET A 129 -9.08 14.37 16.71
CA MET A 129 -8.30 15.47 17.29
C MET A 129 -7.01 15.74 16.51
N LYS A 130 -6.31 14.69 16.08
CA LYS A 130 -5.14 14.81 15.21
C LYS A 130 -5.48 15.49 13.89
N TYR A 131 -6.60 15.11 13.25
CA TYR A 131 -7.04 15.73 12.00
C TYR A 131 -7.48 17.18 12.21
N MET A 132 -8.24 17.47 13.26
CA MET A 132 -8.69 18.82 13.60
C MET A 132 -7.50 19.76 13.85
N ARG A 133 -6.44 19.30 14.53
CA ARG A 133 -5.18 20.07 14.65
C ARG A 133 -4.54 20.35 13.30
N PHE A 134 -4.62 19.41 12.36
CA PHE A 134 -4.18 19.64 10.98
C PHE A 134 -5.03 20.71 10.29
N LEU A 135 -6.35 20.72 10.49
CA LEU A 135 -7.25 21.74 9.90
C LEU A 135 -7.00 23.15 10.38
N ARG A 136 -6.56 23.30 11.64
CA ARG A 136 -6.19 24.60 12.20
C ARG A 136 -4.96 25.22 11.52
N LYS A 137 -4.14 24.43 10.81
CA LYS A 137 -2.98 24.93 10.09
C LYS A 137 -3.44 25.68 8.83
N ARG A 138 -3.35 27.00 8.84
CA ARG A 138 -3.63 27.87 7.69
C ARG A 138 -2.57 28.97 7.61
N MET A 139 -2.36 29.49 6.41
CA MET A 139 -1.58 30.72 6.23
C MET A 139 -2.40 31.89 6.78
N ASN A 140 -1.81 32.72 7.65
CA ASN A 140 -2.52 33.82 8.30
C ASN A 140 -2.89 34.94 7.32
N THR A 141 -2.01 35.21 6.35
CA THR A 141 -2.19 36.28 5.36
C THR A 141 -3.27 35.95 4.33
N LYS A 142 -3.08 34.88 3.55
CA LYS A 142 -4.04 34.43 2.53
C LYS A 142 -4.25 32.91 2.62
N PRO A 143 -5.34 32.45 3.26
CA PRO A 143 -5.58 31.02 3.48
C PRO A 143 -5.61 30.17 2.20
N SER A 144 -5.96 30.75 1.04
CA SER A 144 -6.00 30.04 -0.24
C SER A 144 -4.65 29.60 -0.78
N HIS A 145 -3.55 30.30 -0.45
CA HIS A 145 -2.17 29.85 -0.77
C HIS A 145 -1.57 28.96 0.34
N GLY A 146 -2.33 28.71 1.41
CA GLY A 146 -1.90 27.86 2.51
C GLY A 146 -2.01 26.36 2.21
N PRO A 147 -1.75 25.52 3.23
CA PRO A 147 -1.94 24.08 3.12
C PRO A 147 -3.41 23.74 2.82
N ILE A 148 -3.64 23.02 1.72
CA ILE A 148 -4.97 22.54 1.36
C ILE A 148 -5.32 21.30 2.18
N HIS A 149 -6.49 21.34 2.82
CA HIS A 149 -7.00 20.24 3.64
C HIS A 149 -8.03 19.43 2.89
N PHE A 150 -7.61 18.28 2.35
CA PHE A 150 -8.56 17.36 1.73
C PHE A 150 -9.51 16.76 2.78
N ARG A 151 -10.70 16.34 2.35
CA ARG A 151 -11.71 15.71 3.23
C ARG A 151 -12.01 14.28 2.82
N ALA A 152 -11.98 14.03 1.52
CA ALA A 152 -12.26 12.72 0.94
C ALA A 152 -11.18 11.69 1.34
N PRO A 153 -11.55 10.47 1.78
CA PRO A 153 -10.59 9.43 2.20
C PRO A 153 -9.59 9.07 1.09
N SER A 154 -10.01 9.11 -0.18
CA SER A 154 -9.10 8.92 -1.33
C SER A 154 -7.99 9.96 -1.37
N LYS A 155 -8.33 11.23 -1.18
CA LYS A 155 -7.37 12.34 -1.21
C LYS A 155 -6.49 12.37 0.04
N ILE A 156 -7.00 11.91 1.18
CA ILE A 156 -6.19 11.72 2.39
C ILE A 156 -5.12 10.65 2.14
N PHE A 157 -5.50 9.51 1.55
CA PHE A 157 -4.56 8.46 1.16
C PHE A 157 -3.54 8.98 0.13
N TRP A 158 -4.00 9.66 -0.92
CA TRP A 158 -3.12 10.27 -1.93
C TRP A 158 -2.12 11.25 -1.31
N ARG A 159 -2.55 12.10 -0.36
CA ARG A 159 -1.67 13.02 0.36
C ARG A 159 -0.64 12.29 1.22
N THR A 160 -1.01 11.16 1.81
CA THR A 160 -0.09 10.30 2.58
C THR A 160 0.99 9.71 1.68
N VAL A 161 0.61 9.18 0.51
CA VAL A 161 1.56 8.66 -0.49
C VAL A 161 2.45 9.77 -1.06
N ARG A 162 1.88 10.95 -1.36
CA ARG A 162 2.64 12.14 -1.78
C ARG A 162 3.68 12.58 -0.75
N GLY A 163 3.42 12.40 0.54
CA GLY A 163 4.38 12.69 1.61
C GLY A 163 5.57 11.72 1.63
N MET A 164 5.44 10.53 1.05
CA MET A 164 6.48 9.49 0.98
C MET A 164 7.27 9.52 -0.34
N ILE A 165 6.83 10.31 -1.32
CA ILE A 165 7.47 10.44 -2.65
C ILE A 165 8.13 11.81 -2.76
N PRO A 166 9.32 11.94 -3.40
CA PRO A 166 9.96 13.22 -3.72
C PRO A 166 9.20 13.99 -4.82
N HIS A 167 7.98 14.43 -4.50
CA HIS A 167 6.99 15.00 -5.43
C HIS A 167 7.35 16.36 -6.03
N LYS A 168 8.41 17.01 -5.55
CA LYS A 168 8.93 18.26 -6.15
C LYS A 168 9.81 17.99 -7.37
N THR A 169 10.23 16.73 -7.58
CA THR A 169 11.05 16.33 -8.73
C THR A 169 10.16 15.80 -9.85
N LYS A 170 10.61 15.94 -11.10
CA LYS A 170 9.90 15.39 -12.29
C LYS A 170 9.66 13.88 -12.16
N ARG A 171 10.63 13.13 -11.61
CA ARG A 171 10.50 11.69 -11.35
C ARG A 171 9.37 11.39 -10.35
N GLY A 172 9.31 12.14 -9.25
CA GLY A 172 8.27 11.96 -8.23
C GLY A 172 6.88 12.34 -8.72
N GLU A 173 6.79 13.39 -9.54
CA GLU A 173 5.54 13.78 -10.21
C GLU A 173 5.05 12.70 -11.17
N ALA A 174 5.93 12.15 -12.01
CA ALA A 174 5.61 11.02 -12.88
C ALA A 174 5.17 9.77 -12.09
N ALA A 175 5.77 9.52 -10.92
CA ALA A 175 5.36 8.42 -10.04
C ALA A 175 3.96 8.67 -9.45
N LEU A 176 3.63 9.90 -9.03
CA LEU A 176 2.29 10.23 -8.54
C LEU A 176 1.23 10.15 -9.63
N ALA A 177 1.56 10.48 -10.89
CA ALA A 177 0.65 10.34 -12.02
C ALA A 177 0.25 8.87 -12.30
N ARG A 178 1.07 7.90 -11.89
CA ARG A 178 0.76 6.45 -11.99
C ARG A 178 -0.25 5.98 -10.95
N LEU A 179 -0.43 6.72 -9.85
CA LEU A 179 -1.34 6.37 -8.77
C LEU A 179 -2.76 6.85 -9.07
N LYS A 180 -3.73 5.93 -9.01
CA LYS A 180 -5.15 6.29 -8.97
C LYS A 180 -5.76 5.81 -7.67
N VAL A 181 -6.61 6.63 -7.07
CA VAL A 181 -7.20 6.36 -5.76
C VAL A 181 -8.70 6.64 -5.84
N TYR A 182 -9.50 5.66 -5.43
CA TYR A 182 -10.96 5.74 -5.50
C TYR A 182 -11.63 5.39 -4.16
N GLU A 183 -12.83 5.93 -4.01
CA GLU A 183 -13.78 5.64 -2.93
C GLU A 183 -14.79 4.64 -3.47
N GLY A 184 -15.05 3.58 -2.71
CA GLY A 184 -15.70 2.39 -3.24
C GLY A 184 -14.92 1.77 -4.40
N ILE A 185 -15.63 1.05 -5.27
CA ILE A 185 -15.08 0.44 -6.48
C ILE A 185 -15.87 0.91 -7.70
N PRO A 186 -15.33 1.87 -8.47
CA PRO A 186 -15.99 2.31 -9.70
C PRO A 186 -15.87 1.26 -10.82
N PRO A 187 -16.82 1.20 -11.77
CA PRO A 187 -16.64 0.48 -13.04
C PRO A 187 -15.45 1.14 -13.77
N PRO A 188 -14.43 0.45 -14.31
CA PRO A 188 -14.27 -0.97 -14.69
C PRO A 188 -13.53 -1.86 -13.68
N TYR A 189 -13.23 -1.38 -12.46
CA TYR A 189 -12.42 -2.10 -11.48
C TYR A 189 -13.22 -3.13 -10.65
N ASP A 190 -14.53 -3.11 -10.79
CA ASP A 190 -15.48 -4.05 -10.20
C ASP A 190 -15.28 -5.49 -10.70
N LYS A 191 -15.02 -5.65 -12.00
CA LYS A 191 -14.79 -6.94 -12.67
C LYS A 191 -13.35 -7.44 -12.54
N THR A 192 -12.41 -6.55 -12.21
CA THR A 192 -10.99 -6.91 -12.09
C THR A 192 -10.68 -7.62 -10.77
N LYS A 193 -9.78 -8.62 -10.81
CA LYS A 193 -9.25 -9.24 -9.58
C LYS A 193 -8.43 -8.21 -8.83
N ARG A 194 -8.80 -8.00 -7.57
CA ARG A 194 -8.11 -7.09 -6.65
C ARG A 194 -7.08 -7.87 -5.84
N MET A 195 -5.93 -7.26 -5.65
CA MET A 195 -4.86 -7.79 -4.82
C MET A 195 -4.92 -7.18 -3.43
N VAL A 196 -4.41 -7.92 -2.46
CA VAL A 196 -4.30 -7.51 -1.05
C VAL A 196 -2.83 -7.49 -0.70
N VAL A 197 -2.39 -6.48 0.04
CA VAL A 197 -1.03 -6.40 0.57
C VAL A 197 -1.01 -6.99 1.98
N PRO A 198 -0.46 -8.20 2.20
CA PRO A 198 -0.54 -8.87 3.50
C PRO A 198 0.19 -8.10 4.60
N ASP A 199 1.34 -7.52 4.28
CA ASP A 199 2.15 -6.76 5.24
C ASP A 199 1.42 -5.52 5.80
N ALA A 200 0.41 -5.01 5.09
CA ALA A 200 -0.37 -3.87 5.52
C ALA A 200 -1.72 -4.24 6.14
N LEU A 201 -2.11 -5.51 6.22
CA LEU A 201 -3.40 -5.91 6.78
C LEU A 201 -3.47 -5.64 8.29
N LYS A 202 -4.56 -5.00 8.73
CA LYS A 202 -4.84 -4.71 10.15
C LYS A 202 -4.76 -5.96 11.01
N VAL A 203 -5.35 -7.08 10.56
CA VAL A 203 -5.41 -8.33 11.31
C VAL A 203 -4.02 -8.87 11.66
N LEU A 204 -3.04 -8.66 10.77
CA LEU A 204 -1.68 -9.13 10.97
C LEU A 204 -0.81 -8.11 11.73
N ARG A 205 -1.16 -6.83 11.69
CA ARG A 205 -0.31 -5.74 12.19
C ARG A 205 -0.78 -5.07 13.46
N LEU A 206 -2.06 -5.17 13.81
CA LEU A 206 -2.61 -4.60 15.02
C LEU A 206 -2.97 -5.74 15.98
N GLN A 207 -2.47 -5.65 17.21
CA GLN A 207 -2.82 -6.60 18.28
C GLN A 207 -4.33 -6.57 18.55
N LYS A 208 -4.89 -7.74 18.88
CA LYS A 208 -6.31 -7.88 19.23
C LYS A 208 -6.62 -7.03 20.46
N GLY A 209 -7.79 -6.37 20.46
CA GLY A 209 -8.23 -5.48 21.55
C GLY A 209 -7.88 -4.01 21.35
N HIS A 210 -6.92 -3.67 20.49
CA HIS A 210 -6.60 -2.27 20.21
C HIS A 210 -7.67 -1.61 19.31
N LYS A 211 -8.13 -0.44 19.74
CA LYS A 211 -9.08 0.38 18.98
C LYS A 211 -8.45 0.84 17.67
N PHE A 212 -9.25 0.85 16.61
CA PHE A 212 -8.90 1.41 15.31
C PHE A 212 -10.05 2.30 14.81
N CYS A 213 -9.72 3.16 13.85
CA CYS A 213 -10.66 4.04 13.19
C CYS A 213 -10.69 3.74 11.70
N LEU A 214 -11.88 3.69 11.11
CA LEU A 214 -12.04 3.66 9.65
C LEU A 214 -11.85 5.07 9.10
N LEU A 215 -11.15 5.17 7.98
CA LEU A 215 -10.85 6.45 7.32
C LEU A 215 -12.13 7.11 6.82
N GLY A 216 -13.11 6.34 6.33
CA GLY A 216 -14.42 6.86 5.91
C GLY A 216 -15.17 7.53 7.05
N ARG A 217 -15.20 6.90 8.25
CA ARG A 217 -15.85 7.49 9.44
C ARG A 217 -15.14 8.75 9.92
N LEU A 218 -13.80 8.73 9.95
CA LEU A 218 -13.02 9.93 10.26
C LEU A 218 -13.31 11.06 9.27
N SER A 219 -13.37 10.74 7.97
CA SER A 219 -13.59 11.70 6.88
C SER A 219 -14.98 12.33 6.97
N SER A 220 -16.01 11.53 7.25
CA SER A 220 -17.39 12.01 7.45
C SER A 220 -17.43 13.08 8.56
N GLU A 221 -16.81 12.83 9.71
CA GLU A 221 -16.81 13.77 10.84
C GLU A 221 -16.04 15.07 10.60
N VAL A 222 -15.11 15.10 9.63
CA VAL A 222 -14.31 16.30 9.33
C VAL A 222 -14.86 17.10 8.16
N GLY A 223 -15.97 16.65 7.54
CA GLY A 223 -16.68 17.36 6.47
C GLY A 223 -16.66 16.66 5.11
N TRP A 224 -16.69 15.32 5.06
CA TRP A 224 -16.89 14.57 3.82
C TRP A 224 -18.35 14.12 3.70
N ASN A 225 -19.09 14.72 2.75
CA ASN A 225 -20.54 14.56 2.63
C ASN A 225 -20.97 13.31 1.85
N TYR A 226 -20.06 12.68 1.08
CA TYR A 226 -20.42 11.55 0.21
C TYR A 226 -20.38 10.19 0.90
N TYR A 227 -20.27 10.15 2.23
CA TYR A 227 -20.12 8.91 2.99
C TYR A 227 -21.31 7.95 2.77
N ASP A 228 -22.54 8.45 2.90
CA ASP A 228 -23.75 7.63 2.77
C ASP A 228 -24.01 7.22 1.32
N ILE A 229 -23.77 8.12 0.37
CA ILE A 229 -23.88 7.86 -1.07
C ILE A 229 -22.95 6.71 -1.48
N ILE A 230 -21.67 6.76 -1.08
CA ILE A 230 -20.71 5.69 -1.38
C ILE A 230 -21.15 4.37 -0.73
N ARG A 231 -21.71 4.42 0.49
CA ARG A 231 -22.20 3.24 1.19
C ARG A 231 -23.34 2.56 0.44
N GLU A 232 -24.28 3.32 -0.11
CA GLU A 232 -25.37 2.80 -0.94
C GLU A 232 -24.88 2.21 -2.27
N LEU A 233 -23.98 2.91 -2.96
CA LEU A 233 -23.38 2.41 -4.21
C LEU A 233 -22.63 1.10 -3.98
N GLU A 234 -21.90 0.98 -2.87
CA GLU A 234 -21.20 -0.24 -2.49
C GLU A 234 -22.14 -1.39 -2.12
N LYS A 235 -23.31 -1.10 -1.52
CA LYS A 235 -24.35 -2.12 -1.28
C LYS A 235 -24.88 -2.67 -2.61
N LYS A 236 -25.32 -1.80 -3.52
CA LYS A 236 -25.79 -2.16 -4.87
C LYS A 236 -24.73 -2.97 -5.64
N ARG A 237 -23.46 -2.60 -5.51
CA ARG A 237 -22.34 -3.32 -6.12
C ARG A 237 -22.16 -4.73 -5.54
N LYS A 238 -22.31 -4.89 -4.22
CA LYS A 238 -22.19 -6.20 -3.54
C LYS A 238 -23.32 -7.15 -3.95
N GLU A 239 -24.54 -6.66 -4.08
CA GLU A 239 -25.69 -7.43 -4.58
C GLU A 239 -25.42 -7.96 -6.01
N LYS A 240 -24.98 -7.08 -6.92
CA LYS A 240 -24.58 -7.49 -8.28
C LYS A 240 -23.43 -8.50 -8.27
N ALA A 241 -22.45 -8.32 -7.38
CA ALA A 241 -21.32 -9.23 -7.25
C ALA A 241 -21.73 -10.61 -6.70
N GLN A 242 -22.74 -10.68 -5.83
CA GLN A 242 -23.29 -11.94 -5.30
C GLN A 242 -23.93 -12.77 -6.42
N LEU A 243 -24.78 -12.15 -7.25
CA LEU A 243 -25.39 -12.82 -8.41
C LEU A 243 -24.34 -13.40 -9.38
N VAL A 244 -23.28 -12.62 -9.66
CA VAL A 244 -22.16 -13.07 -10.50
C VAL A 244 -21.41 -14.23 -9.85
N TYR A 245 -21.21 -14.18 -8.52
CA TYR A 245 -20.53 -15.24 -7.79
C TYR A 245 -21.31 -16.55 -7.76
N GLU A 246 -22.64 -16.49 -7.58
CA GLU A 246 -23.52 -17.66 -7.62
C GLU A 246 -23.48 -18.35 -8.98
N ARG A 247 -23.58 -17.57 -10.06
CA ARG A 247 -23.42 -18.09 -11.43
C ARG A 247 -22.04 -18.72 -11.63
N LYS A 248 -20.97 -18.06 -11.15
CA LYS A 248 -19.61 -18.61 -11.23
C LYS A 248 -19.45 -19.91 -10.44
N LYS A 249 -20.09 -20.02 -9.27
CA LYS A 249 -20.08 -21.23 -8.44
C LYS A 249 -20.77 -22.40 -9.15
N GLN A 250 -21.91 -22.15 -9.81
CA GLN A 250 -22.60 -23.15 -10.63
C GLN A 250 -21.73 -23.61 -11.80
N LEU A 251 -21.14 -22.67 -12.56
CA LEU A 251 -20.23 -22.98 -13.65
C LEU A 251 -18.99 -23.76 -13.19
N SER A 252 -18.42 -23.43 -12.04
CA SER A 252 -17.30 -24.16 -11.47
C SER A 252 -17.66 -25.61 -11.12
N LYS A 253 -18.89 -25.86 -10.63
CA LYS A 253 -19.38 -27.22 -10.38
C LYS A 253 -19.53 -28.00 -11.67
N LEU A 254 -20.07 -27.39 -12.72
CA LEU A 254 -20.20 -28.02 -14.04
C LEU A 254 -18.83 -28.31 -14.64
N ARG A 255 -17.86 -27.40 -14.50
CA ARG A 255 -16.49 -27.59 -14.95
C ARG A 255 -15.83 -28.80 -14.28
N VAL A 256 -15.94 -28.94 -12.96
CA VAL A 256 -15.40 -30.11 -12.23
C VAL A 256 -16.06 -31.42 -12.69
N LYS A 257 -17.36 -31.41 -13.01
CA LYS A 257 -18.02 -32.58 -13.59
C LYS A 257 -17.49 -32.90 -14.99
N ALA A 258 -17.30 -31.89 -15.83
CA ALA A 258 -16.76 -32.06 -17.17
C ALA A 258 -15.29 -32.53 -17.15
N GLU A 259 -14.49 -32.04 -16.20
CA GLU A 259 -13.11 -32.50 -15.98
C GLU A 259 -13.10 -34.00 -15.66
N LYS A 260 -13.96 -34.49 -14.76
CA LYS A 260 -14.08 -35.93 -14.47
C LYS A 260 -14.45 -36.77 -15.69
N VAL A 261 -15.44 -36.31 -16.47
CA VAL A 261 -15.86 -37.01 -17.70
C VAL A 261 -14.75 -37.00 -18.76
N ALA A 262 -13.96 -35.93 -18.84
CA ALA A 262 -12.81 -35.85 -19.73
C ALA A 262 -11.68 -36.78 -19.25
N ASP A 263 -11.44 -36.85 -17.93
CA ASP A 263 -10.43 -37.72 -17.35
C ASP A 263 -10.71 -39.20 -17.63
N GLU A 264 -11.98 -39.63 -17.52
CA GLU A 264 -12.44 -40.98 -17.89
C GLU A 264 -12.20 -41.31 -19.38
N LYS A 265 -12.32 -40.31 -20.27
CA LYS A 265 -12.11 -40.49 -21.71
C LYS A 265 -10.64 -40.50 -22.12
N LEU A 266 -9.80 -39.73 -21.42
CA LEU A 266 -8.37 -39.59 -21.74
C LEU A 266 -7.54 -40.78 -21.25
N GLY A 267 -7.97 -41.48 -20.20
CA GLY A 267 -7.38 -42.76 -19.76
C GLY A 267 -5.86 -42.70 -19.63
N SER A 268 -5.16 -43.51 -20.43
CA SER A 268 -3.68 -43.63 -20.43
C SER A 268 -2.92 -42.38 -20.90
N GLN A 269 -3.58 -41.45 -21.61
CA GLN A 269 -2.95 -40.20 -22.04
C GLN A 269 -2.68 -39.25 -20.87
N LEU A 270 -3.41 -39.40 -19.76
CA LEU A 270 -3.18 -38.61 -18.54
C LEU A 270 -1.87 -38.98 -17.85
N ASP A 271 -1.44 -40.24 -17.92
CA ASP A 271 -0.18 -40.70 -17.32
C ASP A 271 1.04 -40.06 -17.99
N ILE A 272 0.92 -39.76 -19.28
CA ILE A 272 1.93 -39.04 -20.07
C ILE A 272 1.96 -37.54 -19.68
N LEU A 273 0.80 -36.97 -19.34
CA LEU A 273 0.67 -35.55 -18.94
C LEU A 273 0.97 -35.30 -17.45
N ALA A 274 0.84 -36.33 -16.61
CA ALA A 274 1.10 -36.26 -15.17
C ALA A 274 2.50 -35.72 -14.80
N PRO A 275 3.62 -36.15 -15.43
CA PRO A 275 4.94 -35.60 -15.13
C PRO A 275 5.15 -34.15 -15.60
N VAL A 276 4.29 -33.62 -16.49
CA VAL A 276 4.36 -32.24 -17.00
C VAL A 276 3.43 -31.29 -16.21
N LYS A 277 2.51 -31.84 -15.41
CA LYS A 277 1.50 -31.07 -14.67
C LYS A 277 2.08 -30.57 -13.34
N TYR A 278 2.33 -29.26 -13.24
CA TYR A 278 2.72 -28.54 -12.02
C TYR A 278 1.55 -28.32 -11.05
#